data_AF-A0A4U9D8T0-F1
#
_entry.id   AF-A0A4U9D8T0-F1
#
_cell.length_a   1.000
_cell.length_b   1.000
_cell.length_c   1.000
_cell.angle_alpha   90.00
_cell.angle_beta   90.00
_cell.angle_gamma   90.00
#
_symmetry.space_group_name_H-M   'P 1'
#
loop_
_entity.id
_entity.type
_entity.pdbx_description
1 polymer ?
#
loop_
_entity_poly.entity_id
_entity_poly.type
_entity_poly.pdbx_seq_one_letter_code
_entity_poly.pdbx_strand_id
1 'polypeptide(L)'
;MSTRGRGIEALKMAIDRHQENRAIELVHYPQPLLREAEKLAQAMSSEIPQRQRCWLGLQMLEGDIYSRAYAGNAADRLDAALANLSKEIDDPALHIADARYQSIAAICDAVSNTLTAEPSRFTAAMDKIILNRVLGLPIFLFVMYLMFLLAINIGGALQPIFDAGSVAIFIHGIQWLGYTLHLPEWLTVFLAQGIGGGINTVLPLVPQIGMMYLFLSFLEDSGYMARAAFVMDRLMQALGLPGKSFVPLIVGFGCNVPSVMGARTLDAPRERLMTIMMAPFMSCGARLAIFAVFAAAFFGQNGALAVFSLYLLGIVMAILTGLMLKHTIMRGEASPFVMELPVYHVPHIKSLVIQTWQRLKGFVLRAGKVIVIVSIFLSALNSFSLNGKLVDNINDSALASVSRVITPLFKPIGVHEDNWQATVGLFTGAMAKEVVVGTLNTLYTAENIQTKRLIRRPLASAMSCWRPRMKPGRA
;
A
#
# COMPACT_ATOMS: atom_id res chain seq x y z
N MET A 1 19.04 -9.60 17.43
CA MET A 1 19.01 -10.03 18.85
C MET A 1 17.76 -9.55 19.60
N SER A 2 17.30 -8.30 19.41
CA SER A 2 16.08 -7.77 20.05
C SER A 2 14.78 -8.58 19.76
N THR A 3 14.63 -9.13 18.55
CA THR A 3 13.40 -9.79 18.08
C THR A 3 13.03 -11.13 18.73
N ARG A 4 13.90 -11.74 19.56
CA ARG A 4 13.57 -12.97 20.33
C ARG A 4 13.29 -12.70 21.81
N GLY A 5 13.22 -11.44 22.24
CA GLY A 5 13.21 -11.07 23.66
C GLY A 5 14.51 -11.44 24.41
N ARG A 6 15.53 -11.93 23.69
CA ARG A 6 16.83 -12.26 24.24
C ARG A 6 17.55 -10.96 24.59
N GLY A 7 17.96 -10.84 25.85
CA GLY A 7 18.63 -9.65 26.38
C GLY A 7 17.70 -8.69 27.13
N ILE A 8 16.36 -8.86 27.07
CA ILE A 8 15.43 -7.99 27.82
C ILE A 8 15.56 -8.22 29.32
N GLU A 9 15.62 -9.48 29.79
CA GLU A 9 15.82 -9.78 31.21
C GLU A 9 17.20 -9.31 31.72
N ALA A 10 18.23 -9.41 30.88
CA ALA A 10 19.54 -8.85 31.19
C ALA A 10 19.51 -7.32 31.30
N LEU A 11 18.77 -6.66 30.40
CA LEU A 11 18.57 -5.21 30.43
C LEU A 11 17.78 -4.78 31.68
N LYS A 12 16.71 -5.49 32.04
CA LYS A 12 15.96 -5.24 33.28
C LYS A 12 16.86 -5.35 34.51
N MET A 13 17.64 -6.42 34.60
CA MET A 13 18.63 -6.58 35.68
C MET A 13 19.69 -5.47 35.69
N ALA A 14 20.10 -4.96 34.53
CA ALA A 14 21.04 -3.85 34.44
C ALA A 14 20.43 -2.51 34.90
N ILE A 15 19.13 -2.30 34.64
CA ILE A 15 18.39 -1.13 35.15
C ILE A 15 18.27 -1.21 36.67
N ASP A 16 17.90 -2.37 37.21
CA ASP A 16 17.75 -2.58 38.67
C ASP A 16 19.08 -2.41 39.42
N ARG A 17 20.20 -2.70 38.76
CA ARG A 17 21.57 -2.59 39.32
C ARG A 17 22.31 -1.34 38.84
N HIS A 18 21.61 -0.36 38.28
CA HIS A 18 22.26 0.81 37.71
C HIS A 18 23.07 1.56 38.79
N GLN A 19 24.33 1.84 38.46
CA GLN A 19 25.22 2.69 39.22
C GLN A 19 25.59 3.90 38.38
N GLU A 20 25.97 5.01 39.03
CA GLU A 20 26.44 6.19 38.31
C GLU A 20 27.57 5.84 37.33
N ASN A 21 27.54 6.48 36.16
CA ASN A 21 28.52 6.25 35.12
C ASN A 21 29.93 6.62 35.59
N ARG A 22 30.89 5.73 35.37
CA ARG A 22 32.30 5.98 35.70
C ARG A 22 32.79 7.22 34.95
N ALA A 23 33.53 8.08 35.65
CA ALA A 23 34.20 9.23 35.06
C ALA A 23 35.44 8.76 34.28
N ILE A 24 35.22 8.38 33.02
CA ILE A 24 36.28 8.02 32.07
C ILE A 24 36.41 9.19 31.09
N GLU A 25 37.63 9.53 30.69
CA GLU A 25 37.88 10.47 29.60
C GLU A 25 37.41 9.81 28.29
N LEU A 26 36.41 10.42 27.64
CA LEU A 26 35.80 9.86 26.43
C LEU A 26 36.41 10.46 25.16
N VAL A 27 36.55 11.79 25.13
CA VAL A 27 37.01 12.53 23.96
C VAL A 27 38.14 13.46 24.37
N HIS A 28 39.23 13.40 23.63
CA HIS A 28 40.41 14.23 23.86
C HIS A 28 40.33 15.49 23.01
N TYR A 29 39.77 16.57 23.58
CA TYR A 29 39.67 17.85 22.89
C TYR A 29 40.98 18.64 23.01
N PRO A 30 41.35 19.43 21.98
CA PRO A 30 42.43 20.40 22.08
C PRO A 30 42.27 21.35 23.28
N GLN A 31 43.39 21.66 23.95
CA GLN A 31 43.40 22.53 25.14
C GLN A 31 42.74 23.92 24.91
N PRO A 32 42.90 24.59 23.75
CA PRO A 32 42.22 25.87 23.51
C PRO A 32 40.70 25.76 23.53
N LEU A 33 40.14 24.65 23.01
CA LEU A 33 38.70 24.38 23.01
C LEU A 33 38.16 24.18 24.43
N LEU A 34 38.89 23.41 25.26
CA LEU A 34 38.52 23.20 26.66
C LEU A 34 38.55 24.51 27.46
N ARG A 35 39.55 25.35 27.23
CA ARG A 35 39.71 26.65 27.89
C ARG A 35 38.55 27.60 27.58
N GLU A 36 38.17 27.72 26.30
CA GLU A 36 37.04 28.57 25.91
C GLU A 36 35.69 27.98 26.34
N ALA A 37 35.53 26.65 26.29
CA ALA A 37 34.33 25.99 26.80
C ALA A 37 34.16 26.19 28.32
N GLU A 38 35.25 26.18 29.10
CA GLU A 38 35.21 26.48 30.54
C GLU A 38 34.86 27.94 30.82
N LYS A 39 35.37 28.89 30.03
CA LYS A 39 34.99 30.31 30.14
C LYS A 39 33.50 30.52 29.87
N LEU A 40 32.95 29.84 28.86
CA LEU A 40 31.52 29.86 28.58
C LEU A 40 30.73 29.19 29.70
N ALA A 41 31.22 28.06 30.24
CA ALA A 41 30.59 27.35 31.35
C ALA A 41 30.50 28.18 32.64
N GLN A 42 31.48 29.06 32.91
CA GLN A 42 31.46 29.97 34.05
C GLN A 42 30.38 31.07 33.92
N ALA A 43 29.96 31.40 32.70
CA ALA A 43 28.91 32.39 32.44
C ALA A 43 27.49 31.80 32.46
N MET A 44 27.36 30.47 32.57
CA MET A 44 26.07 29.77 32.65
C MET A 44 25.56 29.69 34.10
N SER A 45 24.25 29.42 34.27
CA SER A 45 23.61 29.26 35.58
C SER A 45 24.30 28.18 36.44
N SER A 46 24.54 28.49 37.72
CA SER A 46 25.09 27.54 38.70
C SER A 46 24.16 26.38 39.04
N GLU A 47 22.89 26.43 38.62
CA GLU A 47 21.93 25.32 38.74
C GLU A 47 22.32 24.12 37.87
N ILE A 48 23.07 24.34 36.80
CA ILE A 48 23.51 23.28 35.88
C ILE A 48 24.83 22.68 36.39
N PRO A 49 24.96 21.34 36.50
CA PRO A 49 26.21 20.68 36.85
C PRO A 49 27.39 21.11 35.97
N GLN A 50 28.59 21.27 36.54
CA GLN A 50 29.79 21.74 35.83
C GLN A 50 30.06 20.94 34.54
N ARG A 51 29.90 19.62 34.59
CA ARG A 51 30.12 18.73 33.43
C ARG A 51 29.15 19.03 32.28
N GLN A 52 27.90 19.34 32.59
CA GLN A 52 26.89 19.71 31.59
C GLN A 52 27.14 21.11 31.03
N ARG A 53 27.60 22.06 31.87
CA ARG A 53 27.98 23.40 31.41
C ARG A 53 29.17 23.38 30.44
N CYS A 54 30.22 22.61 30.73
CA CYS A 54 31.34 22.44 29.79
C CYS A 54 30.90 21.76 28.48
N TRP A 55 29.98 20.78 28.55
CA TRP A 55 29.42 20.15 27.36
C TRP A 55 28.60 21.14 26.51
N LEU A 56 27.75 21.95 27.13
CA LEU A 56 27.00 23.01 26.44
C LEU A 56 27.94 24.04 25.79
N GLY A 57 29.02 24.42 26.46
CA GLY A 57 30.05 25.30 25.91
C GLY A 57 30.67 24.75 24.63
N LEU A 58 31.05 23.47 24.62
CA LEU A 58 31.59 22.80 23.43
C LEU A 58 30.56 22.72 22.30
N GLN A 59 29.29 22.42 22.59
CA GLN A 59 28.23 22.39 21.57
C GLN A 59 27.99 23.75 20.92
N MET A 60 28.05 24.83 21.71
CA MET A 60 27.93 26.19 21.19
C MET A 60 29.12 26.57 20.29
N LEU A 61 30.34 26.16 20.65
CA LEU A 61 31.54 26.37 19.83
C LEU A 61 31.51 25.57 18.53
N GLU A 62 30.86 24.40 18.53
CA GLU A 62 30.61 23.58 17.34
C GLU A 62 29.55 24.20 16.40
N GLY A 63 28.70 25.09 16.93
CA GLY A 63 27.65 25.78 16.17
C GLY A 63 26.23 25.23 16.37
N ASP A 64 26.00 24.45 17.43
CA ASP A 64 24.65 23.95 17.76
C ASP A 64 23.68 25.10 18.09
N ILE A 65 22.48 24.99 17.54
CA ILE A 65 21.41 26.00 17.64
C ILE A 65 20.64 25.82 18.95
N TYR A 66 20.49 24.58 19.42
CA TYR A 66 19.66 24.26 20.59
C TYR A 66 20.36 24.58 21.90
N SER A 67 21.68 24.35 21.98
CA SER A 67 22.47 24.60 23.20
C SER A 67 22.46 26.07 23.63
N ARG A 68 22.26 27.02 22.68
CA ARG A 68 22.15 28.46 22.97
C ARG A 68 20.97 28.78 23.89
N ALA A 69 19.85 28.06 23.77
CA ALA A 69 18.66 28.30 24.58
C ALA A 69 18.88 27.98 26.07
N TYR A 70 19.80 27.06 26.37
CA TYR A 70 20.13 26.65 27.74
C TYR A 70 21.33 27.40 28.33
N ALA A 71 22.06 28.15 27.50
CA ALA A 71 23.31 28.80 27.87
C ALA A 71 23.11 30.17 28.57
N GLY A 72 21.91 30.75 28.52
CA GLY A 72 21.59 32.04 29.11
C GLY A 72 22.60 33.12 28.70
N ASN A 73 23.21 33.78 29.68
CA ASN A 73 24.17 34.87 29.48
C ASN A 73 25.49 34.44 28.77
N ALA A 74 25.75 33.13 28.65
CA ALA A 74 26.90 32.65 27.89
C ALA A 74 26.70 32.77 26.37
N ALA A 75 25.46 32.90 25.88
CA ALA A 75 25.17 33.11 24.46
C ALA A 75 25.76 34.43 23.94
N ASP A 76 25.69 35.50 24.74
CA ASP A 76 26.22 36.82 24.39
C ASP A 76 27.76 36.85 24.35
N ARG A 77 28.42 35.87 24.99
CA ARG A 77 29.89 35.73 25.02
C ARG A 77 30.44 34.78 23.95
N LEU A 78 29.56 34.12 23.19
CA LEU A 78 29.94 33.12 22.21
C LEU A 78 30.78 33.71 21.07
N ASP A 79 30.37 34.86 20.52
CA ASP A 79 31.08 35.49 19.40
C ASP A 79 32.50 35.91 19.80
N ALA A 80 32.67 36.39 21.04
CA ALA A 80 33.98 36.73 21.59
C ALA A 80 34.84 35.48 21.84
N ALA A 81 34.25 34.38 22.30
CA ALA A 81 34.94 33.11 22.49
C ALA A 81 35.41 32.53 21.13
N LEU A 82 34.55 32.53 20.11
CA LEU A 82 34.89 32.08 18.76
C LEU A 82 35.98 32.95 18.12
N ALA A 83 35.94 34.27 18.30
CA ALA A 83 36.97 35.20 17.80
C ALA A 83 38.32 35.05 18.51
N ASN A 84 38.35 34.56 19.75
CA ASN A 84 39.61 34.22 20.42
C ASN A 84 40.11 32.85 20.00
N LEU A 85 39.20 31.90 19.83
CA LEU A 85 39.54 30.54 19.43
C LEU A 85 40.09 30.48 18.00
N SER A 86 39.58 31.31 17.08
CA SER A 86 40.07 31.44 15.71
C SER A 86 41.51 31.99 15.60
N LYS A 87 42.10 32.48 16.70
CA LYS A 87 43.52 32.89 16.75
C LYS A 87 44.45 31.72 17.06
N GLU A 88 43.94 30.67 17.71
CA GLU A 88 44.73 29.50 18.13
C GLU A 88 44.44 28.27 17.27
N ILE A 89 43.23 28.14 16.72
CA ILE A 89 42.76 26.97 15.97
C ILE A 89 41.98 27.41 14.73
N ASP A 90 42.33 26.85 13.57
CA ASP A 90 41.56 26.98 12.33
C ASP A 90 40.32 26.08 12.38
N ASP A 91 39.15 26.61 12.07
CA ASP A 91 37.86 25.90 12.08
C ASP A 91 37.59 25.03 13.34
N PRO A 92 37.22 25.66 14.47
CA PRO A 92 36.90 24.97 15.72
C PRO A 92 35.86 23.85 15.60
N ALA A 93 34.88 24.00 14.71
CA ALA A 93 33.81 23.02 14.56
C ALA A 93 34.34 21.72 13.97
N LEU A 94 35.24 21.81 12.98
CA LEU A 94 35.90 20.66 12.39
C LEU A 94 36.73 19.89 13.42
N HIS A 95 37.51 20.59 14.25
CA HIS A 95 38.31 19.93 15.30
C HIS A 95 37.47 19.22 16.36
N ILE A 96 36.30 19.77 16.72
CA ILE A 96 35.36 19.10 17.65
C ILE A 96 34.81 17.82 16.99
N ALA A 97 34.40 17.90 15.72
CA ALA A 97 33.90 16.76 14.97
C ALA A 97 34.97 15.66 14.83
N ASP A 98 36.19 16.02 14.46
CA ASP A 98 37.33 15.11 14.31
C ASP A 98 37.68 14.42 15.63
N ALA A 99 37.77 15.16 16.74
CA ALA A 99 38.05 14.59 18.05
C ALA A 99 37.01 13.53 18.46
N ARG A 100 35.71 13.82 18.25
CA ARG A 100 34.63 12.85 18.50
C ARG A 100 34.76 11.63 17.59
N TYR A 101 35.04 11.85 16.31
CA TYR A 101 35.15 10.78 15.32
C TYR A 101 36.33 9.84 15.64
N GLN A 102 37.49 10.40 15.99
CA GLN A 102 38.67 9.63 16.40
C GLN A 102 38.39 8.78 17.64
N SER A 103 37.75 9.34 18.67
CA SER A 103 37.39 8.57 19.87
C SER A 103 36.42 7.44 19.57
N ILE A 104 35.38 7.69 18.76
CA ILE A 104 34.42 6.65 18.37
C ILE A 104 35.11 5.57 17.52
N ALA A 105 35.93 5.97 16.54
CA ALA A 105 36.68 5.05 15.69
C ALA A 105 37.61 4.16 16.52
N ALA A 106 38.38 4.74 17.46
CA ALA A 106 39.26 3.98 18.34
C ALA A 106 38.49 2.97 19.22
N ILE A 107 37.31 3.36 19.74
CA ILE A 107 36.44 2.44 20.48
C ILE A 107 35.96 1.33 19.54
N CYS A 108 35.47 1.67 18.36
CA CYS A 108 35.00 0.71 17.36
C CYS A 108 36.09 -0.28 16.95
N ASP A 109 37.31 0.18 16.70
CA ASP A 109 38.44 -0.69 16.33
C ASP A 109 38.85 -1.63 17.47
N ALA A 110 38.74 -1.18 18.73
CA ALA A 110 39.08 -1.99 19.89
C ALA A 110 38.01 -3.05 20.23
N VAL A 111 36.72 -2.73 20.04
CA VAL A 111 35.61 -3.60 20.46
C VAL A 111 34.99 -4.41 19.31
N SER A 112 35.15 -3.96 18.06
CA SER A 112 34.62 -4.64 16.89
C SER A 112 35.68 -5.60 16.34
N ASN A 113 35.33 -6.87 16.26
CA ASN A 113 36.17 -7.85 15.60
C ASN A 113 35.55 -8.27 14.27
N THR A 114 36.10 -7.78 13.17
CA THR A 114 35.63 -8.11 11.81
C THR A 114 35.90 -9.57 11.43
N LEU A 115 36.84 -10.27 12.08
CA LEU A 115 37.16 -11.68 11.82
C LEU A 115 36.04 -12.65 12.26
N THR A 116 35.15 -12.24 13.17
CA THR A 116 33.98 -13.03 13.57
C THR A 116 32.69 -12.58 12.88
N ALA A 117 32.75 -11.53 12.06
CA ALA A 117 31.63 -10.98 11.31
C ALA A 117 31.43 -11.65 9.94
N GLU A 118 31.76 -12.94 9.82
CA GLU A 118 31.41 -13.69 8.60
C GLU A 118 29.88 -13.80 8.49
N PRO A 119 29.30 -13.54 7.30
CA PRO A 119 27.89 -13.78 7.07
C PRO A 119 27.59 -15.24 7.40
N SER A 120 26.44 -15.51 8.04
CA SER A 120 26.10 -16.87 8.44
C SER A 120 26.23 -17.83 7.24
N ARG A 121 26.84 -19.00 7.44
CA ARG A 121 27.07 -19.99 6.34
C ARG A 121 25.81 -20.26 5.51
N PHE A 122 24.64 -20.18 6.16
CA PHE A 122 23.34 -20.28 5.51
C PHE A 122 23.05 -19.12 4.54
N THR A 123 23.30 -17.88 4.95
CA THR A 123 23.13 -16.68 4.10
C THR A 123 24.03 -16.78 2.87
N ALA A 124 25.31 -17.12 3.07
CA ALA A 124 26.27 -17.25 1.97
C ALA A 124 25.86 -18.36 0.98
N ALA A 125 25.35 -19.50 1.47
CA ALA A 125 24.87 -20.59 0.63
C ALA A 125 23.61 -20.20 -0.18
N MET A 126 22.64 -19.53 0.45
CA MET A 126 21.45 -19.03 -0.24
C MET A 126 21.80 -17.97 -1.27
N ASP A 127 22.65 -17.00 -0.92
CA ASP A 127 23.04 -15.92 -1.82
C ASP A 127 23.78 -16.46 -3.05
N LYS A 128 24.61 -17.51 -2.92
CA LYS A 128 25.25 -18.18 -4.07
C LYS A 128 24.23 -18.74 -5.08
N ILE A 129 23.08 -19.20 -4.60
CA ILE A 129 22.01 -19.77 -5.44
C ILE A 129 21.15 -18.64 -6.01
N ILE A 130 20.71 -17.71 -5.18
CA ILE A 130 19.72 -16.66 -5.52
C ILE A 130 20.35 -15.53 -6.34
N LEU A 131 21.60 -15.15 -6.09
CA LEU A 131 22.29 -14.09 -6.85
C LEU A 131 23.01 -14.63 -8.10
N ASN A 132 22.88 -15.91 -8.43
CA ASN A 132 23.49 -16.45 -9.63
C ASN A 132 22.89 -15.75 -10.87
N ARG A 133 23.74 -15.30 -11.78
CA ARG A 133 23.37 -14.59 -13.02
C ARG A 133 22.31 -15.31 -13.85
N VAL A 134 22.31 -16.65 -13.87
CA VAL A 134 21.36 -17.45 -14.68
C VAL A 134 20.20 -17.98 -13.85
N LEU A 135 20.47 -18.49 -12.64
CA LEU A 135 19.43 -19.07 -11.78
C LEU A 135 18.62 -18.02 -10.98
N GLY A 136 19.14 -16.81 -10.80
CA GLY A 136 18.50 -15.77 -10.01
C GLY A 136 17.15 -15.33 -10.57
N LEU A 137 17.06 -15.12 -11.89
CA LEU A 137 15.79 -14.73 -12.53
C LEU A 137 14.73 -15.86 -12.48
N PRO A 138 15.03 -17.13 -12.84
CA PRO A 138 14.10 -18.25 -12.67
C PRO A 138 13.65 -18.46 -11.21
N ILE A 139 14.58 -18.42 -10.25
CA ILE A 139 14.24 -18.56 -8.82
C ILE A 139 13.35 -17.40 -8.39
N PHE A 140 13.67 -16.18 -8.83
CA PHE A 140 12.84 -15.02 -8.59
C PHE A 140 11.41 -15.21 -9.09
N LEU A 141 11.24 -15.60 -10.36
CA LEU A 141 9.93 -15.85 -10.94
C LEU A 141 9.20 -17.00 -10.23
N PHE A 142 9.91 -18.06 -9.83
CA PHE A 142 9.34 -19.17 -9.08
C PHE A 142 8.81 -18.75 -7.70
N VAL A 143 9.59 -17.97 -6.94
CA VAL A 143 9.16 -17.47 -5.62
C VAL A 143 7.96 -16.54 -5.76
N MET A 144 7.94 -15.67 -6.78
CA MET A 144 6.77 -14.81 -7.04
C MET A 144 5.55 -15.63 -7.46
N TYR A 145 5.74 -16.62 -8.33
CA TYR A 145 4.66 -17.54 -8.73
C TYR A 145 4.09 -18.24 -7.51
N LEU A 146 4.94 -18.79 -6.63
CA LEU A 146 4.51 -19.46 -5.41
C LEU A 146 3.76 -18.50 -4.45
N MET A 147 4.26 -17.27 -4.31
CA MET A 147 3.60 -16.22 -3.51
C MET A 147 2.18 -15.96 -4.03
N PHE A 148 2.01 -15.73 -5.33
CA PHE A 148 0.70 -15.47 -5.92
C PHE A 148 -0.21 -16.70 -5.88
N LEU A 149 0.32 -17.88 -6.18
CA LEU A 149 -0.43 -19.14 -6.13
C LEU A 149 -1.01 -19.36 -4.73
N LEU A 150 -0.19 -19.24 -3.69
CA LEU A 150 -0.62 -19.43 -2.31
C LEU A 150 -1.57 -18.32 -1.86
N ALA A 151 -1.27 -17.06 -2.17
CA ALA A 151 -2.13 -15.93 -1.81
C ALA A 151 -3.53 -16.05 -2.43
N ILE A 152 -3.60 -16.39 -3.72
CA ILE A 152 -4.85 -16.49 -4.47
C ILE A 152 -5.64 -17.74 -4.11
N ASN A 153 -4.98 -18.89 -3.95
CA ASN A 153 -5.68 -20.13 -3.62
C ASN A 153 -6.25 -20.10 -2.19
N ILE A 154 -5.43 -19.69 -1.21
CA ILE A 154 -5.86 -19.61 0.19
C ILE A 154 -6.85 -18.46 0.38
N GLY A 155 -6.58 -17.29 -0.20
CA GLY A 155 -7.49 -16.15 -0.12
C GLY A 155 -8.82 -16.41 -0.82
N GLY A 156 -8.80 -17.03 -2.00
CA GLY A 156 -9.99 -17.43 -2.75
C GLY A 156 -10.81 -18.51 -2.06
N ALA A 157 -10.17 -19.44 -1.31
CA ALA A 157 -10.90 -20.42 -0.51
C ALA A 157 -11.70 -19.78 0.64
N LEU A 158 -11.23 -18.66 1.19
CA LEU A 158 -11.91 -17.91 2.26
C LEU A 158 -12.97 -16.93 1.74
N GLN A 159 -12.88 -16.52 0.47
CA GLN A 159 -13.78 -15.54 -0.14
C GLN A 159 -15.28 -15.89 -0.01
N PRO A 160 -15.75 -17.14 -0.25
CA PRO A 160 -17.18 -17.48 -0.15
C PRO A 160 -17.75 -17.32 1.27
N ILE A 161 -16.94 -17.55 2.30
CA ILE A 161 -17.35 -17.41 3.71
C ILE A 161 -17.62 -15.93 4.01
N PHE A 162 -16.74 -15.05 3.53
CA PHE A 162 -16.90 -13.60 3.70
C PHE A 162 -18.04 -13.04 2.86
N ASP A 163 -18.28 -13.58 1.67
CA ASP A 163 -19.42 -13.22 0.83
C ASP A 163 -20.74 -13.61 1.49
N ALA A 164 -20.94 -14.89 1.78
CA ALA A 164 -22.17 -15.38 2.43
C ALA A 164 -22.40 -14.70 3.80
N GLY A 165 -21.35 -14.54 4.60
CA GLY A 165 -21.43 -13.87 5.90
C GLY A 165 -21.82 -12.39 5.78
N SER A 166 -21.28 -11.68 4.78
CA SER A 166 -21.62 -10.27 4.57
C SER A 166 -23.03 -10.09 4.02
N VAL A 167 -23.51 -10.96 3.12
CA VAL A 167 -24.92 -10.96 2.67
C VAL A 167 -25.85 -11.20 3.86
N ALA A 168 -25.58 -12.22 4.68
CA ALA A 168 -26.42 -12.55 5.83
C ALA A 168 -26.51 -11.39 6.85
N ILE A 169 -25.38 -10.78 7.19
CA ILE A 169 -25.34 -9.75 8.24
C ILE A 169 -25.80 -8.39 7.70
N PHE A 170 -25.29 -7.95 6.55
CA PHE A 170 -25.49 -6.58 6.10
C PHE A 170 -26.66 -6.42 5.13
N ILE A 171 -27.01 -7.44 4.33
CA ILE A 171 -28.16 -7.33 3.42
C ILE A 171 -29.40 -7.84 4.13
N HIS A 172 -29.40 -9.11 4.55
CA HIS A 172 -30.56 -9.71 5.22
C HIS A 172 -30.79 -9.14 6.63
N GLY A 173 -29.72 -8.83 7.38
CA GLY A 173 -29.86 -8.18 8.68
C GLY A 173 -30.48 -6.78 8.61
N ILE A 174 -30.08 -5.95 7.62
CA ILE A 174 -30.70 -4.63 7.40
C ILE A 174 -32.15 -4.76 6.93
N GLN A 175 -32.45 -5.71 6.06
CA GLN A 175 -33.83 -5.99 5.63
C GLN A 175 -34.70 -6.41 6.81
N TRP A 176 -34.22 -7.36 7.63
CA TRP A 176 -34.94 -7.83 8.81
C TRP A 176 -35.19 -6.71 9.82
N LEU A 177 -34.19 -5.87 10.09
CA LEU A 177 -34.32 -4.69 10.97
C LEU A 177 -35.31 -3.68 10.39
N GLY A 178 -35.30 -3.48 9.08
CA GLY A 178 -36.24 -2.63 8.38
C GLY A 178 -37.69 -3.09 8.50
N TYR A 179 -37.93 -4.40 8.39
CA TYR A 179 -39.25 -4.99 8.57
C TYR A 179 -39.73 -4.93 10.04
N THR A 180 -38.83 -5.14 11.02
CA THR A 180 -39.20 -5.04 12.44
C THR A 180 -39.55 -3.61 12.86
N LEU A 181 -38.84 -2.62 12.32
CA LEU A 181 -39.08 -1.20 12.61
C LEU A 181 -40.19 -0.57 11.74
N HIS A 182 -40.90 -1.35 10.91
CA HIS A 182 -41.96 -0.87 10.01
C HIS A 182 -41.52 0.29 9.10
N LEU A 183 -40.26 0.26 8.64
CA LEU A 183 -39.76 1.26 7.71
C LEU A 183 -40.37 1.06 6.31
N PRO A 184 -40.53 2.14 5.51
CA PRO A 184 -40.99 2.03 4.13
C PRO A 184 -40.11 1.08 3.31
N GLU A 185 -40.72 0.24 2.48
CA GLU A 185 -40.02 -0.79 1.69
C GLU A 185 -38.90 -0.21 0.80
N TRP A 186 -39.10 0.98 0.24
CA TRP A 186 -38.07 1.68 -0.51
C TRP A 186 -36.83 2.01 0.33
N LEU A 187 -37.01 2.44 1.58
CA LEU A 187 -35.90 2.80 2.47
C LEU A 187 -35.13 1.57 2.93
N THR A 188 -35.84 0.46 3.19
CA THR A 188 -35.20 -0.81 3.58
C THR A 188 -34.39 -1.40 2.43
N VAL A 189 -34.92 -1.37 1.20
CA VAL A 189 -34.19 -1.80 -0.01
C VAL A 189 -33.00 -0.89 -0.27
N PHE A 190 -33.15 0.44 -0.11
CA PHE A 190 -32.07 1.40 -0.29
C PHE A 190 -30.94 1.20 0.73
N LEU A 191 -31.24 1.03 2.02
CA LEU A 191 -30.22 0.80 3.04
C LEU A 191 -29.54 -0.57 2.86
N ALA A 192 -30.32 -1.61 2.55
CA ALA A 192 -29.79 -2.96 2.36
C ALA A 192 -28.91 -3.07 1.09
N GLN A 193 -29.33 -2.52 -0.04
CA GLN A 193 -28.54 -2.57 -1.28
C GLN A 193 -27.46 -1.49 -1.34
N GLY A 194 -27.72 -0.28 -0.86
CA GLY A 194 -26.76 0.82 -0.87
C GLY A 194 -25.61 0.58 0.10
N ILE A 195 -25.91 0.46 1.40
CA ILE A 195 -24.89 0.25 2.44
C ILE A 195 -24.47 -1.22 2.46
N GLY A 196 -25.44 -2.14 2.58
CA GLY A 196 -25.15 -3.57 2.71
C GLY A 196 -24.50 -4.16 1.46
N GLY A 197 -25.00 -3.81 0.27
CA GLY A 197 -24.35 -4.18 -1.00
C GLY A 197 -22.96 -3.56 -1.15
N GLY A 198 -22.78 -2.30 -0.75
CA GLY A 198 -21.46 -1.66 -0.75
C GLY A 198 -20.45 -2.41 0.14
N ILE A 199 -20.84 -2.78 1.35
CA ILE A 199 -19.99 -3.56 2.26
C ILE A 199 -19.72 -4.97 1.71
N ASN A 200 -20.74 -5.63 1.14
CA ASN A 200 -20.61 -6.94 0.52
C ASN A 200 -19.66 -6.94 -0.69
N THR A 201 -19.48 -5.82 -1.41
CA THR A 201 -18.43 -5.77 -2.45
C THR A 201 -17.01 -5.74 -1.91
N VAL A 202 -16.80 -5.27 -0.68
CA VAL A 202 -15.46 -5.07 -0.09
C VAL A 202 -15.03 -6.26 0.75
N LEU A 203 -15.93 -6.81 1.57
CA LEU A 203 -15.61 -7.87 2.53
C LEU A 203 -15.01 -9.15 1.90
N PRO A 204 -15.53 -9.66 0.78
CA PRO A 204 -14.98 -10.84 0.11
C PRO A 204 -13.56 -10.65 -0.43
N LEU A 205 -13.12 -9.40 -0.65
CA LEU A 205 -11.76 -9.08 -1.11
C LEU A 205 -10.74 -9.06 0.03
N VAL A 206 -11.20 -8.94 1.27
CA VAL A 206 -10.34 -8.82 2.46
C VAL A 206 -9.43 -10.04 2.66
N PRO A 207 -9.90 -11.30 2.57
CA PRO A 207 -9.04 -12.47 2.76
C PRO A 207 -7.95 -12.56 1.69
N GLN A 208 -8.31 -12.29 0.43
CA GLN A 208 -7.40 -12.30 -0.70
C GLN A 208 -6.24 -11.30 -0.52
N ILE A 209 -6.58 -10.05 -0.19
CA ILE A 209 -5.60 -8.98 0.02
C ILE A 209 -4.79 -9.23 1.30
N GLY A 210 -5.44 -9.74 2.35
CA GLY A 210 -4.77 -10.10 3.60
C GLY A 210 -3.70 -11.17 3.41
N MET A 211 -4.00 -12.24 2.67
CA MET A 211 -3.03 -13.29 2.35
C MET A 211 -1.88 -12.75 1.51
N MET A 212 -2.16 -11.88 0.54
CA MET A 212 -1.12 -11.24 -0.26
C MET A 212 -0.19 -10.37 0.59
N TYR A 213 -0.73 -9.57 1.52
CA TYR A 213 0.10 -8.79 2.45
C TYR A 213 0.91 -9.66 3.39
N LEU A 214 0.35 -10.79 3.84
CA LEU A 214 1.07 -11.73 4.70
C LEU A 214 2.32 -12.28 4.01
N PHE A 215 2.19 -12.77 2.77
CA PHE A 215 3.34 -13.30 2.03
C PHE A 215 4.32 -12.21 1.60
N LEU A 216 3.84 -11.00 1.30
CA LEU A 216 4.71 -9.87 0.99
C LEU A 216 5.53 -9.46 2.22
N SER A 217 4.90 -9.32 3.39
CA SER A 217 5.59 -9.07 4.65
C SER A 217 6.55 -10.21 5.00
N PHE A 218 6.25 -11.46 4.65
CA PHE A 218 7.18 -12.59 4.80
C PHE A 218 8.43 -12.47 3.93
N LEU A 219 8.30 -12.02 2.68
CA LEU A 219 9.43 -11.81 1.78
C LEU A 219 10.24 -10.55 2.14
N GLU A 220 9.58 -9.55 2.72
CA GLU A 220 10.19 -8.32 3.25
C GLU A 220 11.02 -8.63 4.52
N ASP A 221 10.37 -9.21 5.56
CA ASP A 221 11.00 -9.62 6.84
C ASP A 221 11.93 -10.85 6.71
N SER A 222 12.10 -11.45 5.52
CA SER A 222 13.15 -12.48 5.31
C SER A 222 14.43 -11.90 4.71
N GLY A 223 14.39 -10.66 4.23
CA GLY A 223 15.48 -10.04 3.49
C GLY A 223 15.59 -10.50 2.03
N TYR A 224 14.64 -11.31 1.53
CA TYR A 224 14.61 -11.75 0.13
C TYR A 224 14.38 -10.59 -0.84
N MET A 225 13.57 -9.59 -0.46
CA MET A 225 13.28 -8.42 -1.30
C MET A 225 14.52 -7.63 -1.72
N ALA A 226 15.54 -7.54 -0.86
CA ALA A 226 16.82 -6.91 -1.19
C ALA A 226 17.57 -7.66 -2.31
N ARG A 227 17.55 -8.99 -2.28
CA ARG A 227 18.18 -9.83 -3.34
C ARG A 227 17.39 -9.76 -4.64
N ALA A 228 16.06 -9.81 -4.54
CA ALA A 228 15.20 -9.66 -5.70
C ALA A 228 15.43 -8.32 -6.42
N ALA A 229 15.59 -7.23 -5.66
CA ALA A 229 15.95 -5.92 -6.20
C ALA A 229 17.31 -5.94 -6.90
N PHE A 230 18.32 -6.60 -6.31
CA PHE A 230 19.65 -6.74 -6.92
C PHE A 230 19.63 -7.54 -8.23
N VAL A 231 18.92 -8.69 -8.27
CA VAL A 231 18.79 -9.51 -9.48
C VAL A 231 18.12 -8.74 -10.61
N MET A 232 17.18 -7.85 -10.27
CA MET A 232 16.38 -7.09 -11.24
C MET A 232 16.96 -5.71 -11.56
N ASP A 233 18.04 -5.33 -10.90
CA ASP A 233 18.67 -4.02 -11.07
C ASP A 233 19.08 -3.79 -12.53
N ARG A 234 19.72 -4.77 -13.19
CA ARG A 234 20.11 -4.66 -14.60
C ARG A 234 18.93 -4.39 -15.54
N LEU A 235 17.78 -5.01 -15.29
CA LEU A 235 16.56 -4.82 -16.08
C LEU A 235 15.95 -3.43 -15.81
N MET A 236 15.93 -3.00 -14.55
CA MET A 236 15.39 -1.70 -14.16
C MET A 236 16.28 -0.54 -14.62
N GLN A 237 17.60 -0.70 -14.59
CA GLN A 237 18.54 0.31 -15.08
C GLN A 237 18.34 0.58 -16.59
N ALA A 238 18.00 -0.44 -17.39
CA ALA A 238 17.64 -0.23 -18.78
C ALA A 238 16.44 0.73 -18.94
N LEU A 239 15.46 0.61 -18.03
CA LEU A 239 14.28 1.49 -17.93
C LEU A 239 14.58 2.84 -17.27
N GLY A 240 15.79 3.05 -16.73
CA GLY A 240 16.19 4.27 -16.02
C GLY A 240 15.76 4.33 -14.56
N LEU A 241 15.49 3.19 -13.93
CA LEU A 241 15.08 3.06 -12.54
C LEU A 241 16.08 2.22 -11.74
N PRO A 242 16.27 2.47 -10.43
CA PRO A 242 17.05 1.58 -9.58
C PRO A 242 16.28 0.28 -9.33
N GLY A 243 16.99 -0.83 -9.08
CA GLY A 243 16.41 -2.13 -8.74
C GLY A 243 15.41 -2.11 -7.58
N LYS A 244 15.56 -1.17 -6.63
CA LYS A 244 14.59 -0.89 -5.54
C LYS A 244 13.16 -0.64 -6.06
N SER A 245 13.02 -0.03 -7.24
CA SER A 245 11.72 0.32 -7.86
C SER A 245 10.93 -0.91 -8.32
N PHE A 246 11.63 -2.02 -8.54
CA PHE A 246 10.99 -3.25 -8.95
C PHE A 246 10.08 -3.84 -7.87
N VAL A 247 10.45 -3.70 -6.59
CA VAL A 247 9.66 -4.23 -5.47
C VAL A 247 8.24 -3.63 -5.46
N PRO A 248 8.04 -2.30 -5.48
CA PRO A 248 6.72 -1.71 -5.66
C PRO A 248 5.99 -2.18 -6.93
N LEU A 249 6.67 -2.33 -8.06
CA LEU A 249 6.05 -2.74 -9.33
C LEU A 249 5.52 -4.18 -9.28
N ILE A 250 6.27 -5.12 -8.70
CA ILE A 250 5.79 -6.49 -8.48
C ILE A 250 4.53 -6.49 -7.62
N VAL A 251 4.57 -5.72 -6.52
CA VAL A 251 3.44 -5.60 -5.59
C VAL A 251 2.21 -5.04 -6.31
N GLY A 252 2.40 -4.25 -7.38
CA GLY A 252 1.35 -3.74 -8.26
C GLY A 252 0.58 -4.84 -9.01
N PHE A 253 1.23 -5.95 -9.39
CA PHE A 253 0.52 -7.14 -9.90
C PHE A 253 -0.39 -7.78 -8.85
N GLY A 254 -0.19 -7.48 -7.58
CA GLY A 254 -1.12 -7.81 -6.52
C GLY A 254 -2.22 -6.76 -6.35
N CYS A 255 -1.81 -5.55 -5.97
CA CYS A 255 -2.68 -4.40 -5.82
C CYS A 255 -1.89 -3.10 -6.03
N ASN A 256 -2.50 -2.14 -6.72
CA ASN A 256 -1.84 -0.86 -7.01
C ASN A 256 -1.76 0.06 -5.80
N VAL A 257 -2.67 -0.04 -4.83
CA VAL A 257 -2.63 0.79 -3.61
C VAL A 257 -1.35 0.57 -2.80
N PRO A 258 -0.96 -0.67 -2.43
CA PRO A 258 0.30 -0.91 -1.73
C PRO A 258 1.53 -0.71 -2.62
N SER A 259 1.42 -0.91 -3.93
CA SER A 259 2.49 -0.55 -4.87
C SER A 259 2.82 0.94 -4.81
N VAL A 260 1.80 1.80 -4.92
CA VAL A 260 1.95 3.26 -4.84
C VAL A 260 2.43 3.71 -3.46
N MET A 261 1.94 3.09 -2.39
CA MET A 261 2.43 3.37 -1.04
C MET A 261 3.89 2.93 -0.85
N GLY A 262 4.26 1.77 -1.39
CA GLY A 262 5.61 1.22 -1.36
C GLY A 262 6.60 2.06 -2.15
N ALA A 263 6.17 2.73 -3.23
CA ALA A 263 7.02 3.63 -3.99
C ALA A 263 7.59 4.78 -3.14
N ARG A 264 6.99 5.11 -1.98
CA ARG A 264 7.50 6.15 -1.06
C ARG A 264 8.87 5.82 -0.45
N THR A 265 9.29 4.55 -0.47
CA THR A 265 10.61 4.13 0.03
C THR A 265 11.75 4.42 -0.94
N LEU A 266 11.45 4.82 -2.19
CA LEU A 266 12.48 5.20 -3.17
C LEU A 266 13.11 6.54 -2.79
N ASP A 267 14.40 6.70 -3.02
CA ASP A 267 15.15 7.86 -2.53
C ASP A 267 14.80 9.13 -3.32
N ALA A 268 14.74 9.05 -4.65
CA ALA A 268 14.51 10.21 -5.51
C ALA A 268 13.03 10.37 -5.91
N PRO A 269 12.48 11.61 -5.93
CA PRO A 269 11.09 11.88 -6.30
C PRO A 269 10.76 11.47 -7.74
N ARG A 270 11.74 11.56 -8.64
CA ARG A 270 11.65 11.09 -10.03
C ARG A 270 11.32 9.59 -10.10
N GLU A 271 12.06 8.78 -9.36
CA GLU A 271 11.91 7.32 -9.33
C GLU A 271 10.55 6.94 -8.74
N ARG A 272 10.12 7.67 -7.69
CA ARG A 272 8.77 7.54 -7.12
C ARG A 272 7.69 7.76 -8.17
N LEU A 273 7.75 8.87 -8.90
CA LEU A 273 6.72 9.24 -9.87
C LEU A 273 6.67 8.28 -11.05
N MET A 274 7.82 7.90 -11.61
CA MET A 274 7.88 6.89 -12.68
C MET A 274 7.26 5.56 -12.24
N THR A 275 7.63 5.07 -11.06
CA THR A 275 7.10 3.82 -10.50
C THR A 275 5.58 3.89 -10.30
N ILE A 276 5.07 5.00 -9.79
CA ILE A 276 3.63 5.25 -9.59
C ILE A 276 2.88 5.29 -10.92
N MET A 277 3.45 5.89 -11.97
CA MET A 277 2.83 5.97 -13.30
C MET A 277 2.84 4.63 -14.05
N MET A 278 3.81 3.76 -13.75
CA MET A 278 3.90 2.40 -14.33
C MET A 278 2.98 1.40 -13.63
N ALA A 279 2.75 1.55 -12.31
CA ALA A 279 1.91 0.63 -11.52
C ALA A 279 0.48 0.41 -12.09
N PRO A 280 -0.24 1.41 -12.64
CA PRO A 280 -1.51 1.23 -13.33
C PRO A 280 -1.52 0.16 -14.41
N PHE A 281 -0.41 -0.09 -15.10
CA PHE A 281 -0.33 -1.07 -16.18
C PHE A 281 -0.03 -2.50 -15.70
N MET A 282 0.42 -2.65 -14.45
CA MET A 282 0.52 -3.95 -13.78
C MET A 282 -0.89 -4.45 -13.46
N SER A 283 -1.30 -5.52 -14.14
CA SER A 283 -2.66 -6.04 -14.00
C SER A 283 -2.73 -7.05 -12.86
N CYS A 284 -3.62 -6.79 -11.91
CA CYS A 284 -3.85 -7.67 -10.77
C CYS A 284 -4.85 -8.79 -11.05
N GLY A 285 -4.89 -9.79 -10.15
CA GLY A 285 -5.83 -10.91 -10.23
C GLY A 285 -7.30 -10.50 -10.38
N ALA A 286 -7.72 -9.40 -9.74
CA ALA A 286 -9.07 -8.85 -9.91
C ALA A 286 -9.33 -8.34 -11.34
N ARG A 287 -8.32 -7.77 -12.02
CA ARG A 287 -8.42 -7.41 -13.44
C ARG A 287 -8.44 -8.62 -14.33
N LEU A 288 -7.72 -9.68 -13.98
CA LEU A 288 -7.78 -10.95 -14.71
C LEU A 288 -9.20 -11.51 -14.67
N ALA A 289 -9.89 -11.43 -13.53
CA ALA A 289 -11.30 -11.85 -13.43
C ALA A 289 -12.22 -11.02 -14.34
N ILE A 290 -12.02 -9.69 -14.37
CA ILE A 290 -12.74 -8.80 -15.30
C ILE A 290 -12.47 -9.19 -16.76
N PHE A 291 -11.20 -9.36 -17.12
CA PHE A 291 -10.80 -9.76 -18.47
C PHE A 291 -11.37 -11.13 -18.83
N ALA A 292 -11.41 -12.08 -17.89
CA ALA A 292 -11.98 -13.40 -18.11
C ALA A 292 -13.49 -13.35 -18.37
N VAL A 293 -14.25 -12.54 -17.60
CA VAL A 293 -15.69 -12.36 -17.82
C VAL A 293 -15.96 -11.75 -19.19
N PHE A 294 -15.25 -10.68 -19.56
CA PHE A 294 -15.42 -10.05 -20.87
C PHE A 294 -14.92 -10.94 -22.02
N ALA A 295 -13.81 -11.65 -21.83
CA ALA A 295 -13.28 -12.55 -22.83
C ALA A 295 -14.22 -13.74 -23.07
N ALA A 296 -14.85 -14.28 -22.02
CA ALA A 296 -15.88 -15.29 -22.15
C ALA A 296 -17.13 -14.76 -22.86
N ALA A 297 -17.54 -13.52 -22.58
CA ALA A 297 -18.71 -12.90 -23.20
C ALA A 297 -18.53 -12.58 -24.69
N PHE A 298 -17.35 -12.08 -25.10
CA PHE A 298 -17.10 -11.61 -26.47
C PHE A 298 -16.37 -12.60 -27.38
N PHE A 299 -15.43 -13.39 -26.84
CA PHE A 299 -14.51 -14.22 -27.62
C PHE A 299 -14.71 -15.73 -27.42
N GLY A 300 -15.57 -16.15 -26.48
CA GLY A 300 -15.88 -17.55 -26.23
C GLY A 300 -14.63 -18.41 -26.03
N GLN A 301 -14.40 -19.38 -26.93
CA GLN A 301 -13.24 -20.29 -26.86
C GLN A 301 -11.88 -19.60 -27.01
N ASN A 302 -11.80 -18.46 -27.70
CA ASN A 302 -10.54 -17.72 -27.87
C ASN A 302 -10.26 -16.74 -26.70
N GLY A 303 -11.09 -16.77 -25.65
CA GLY A 303 -10.97 -15.85 -24.53
C GLY A 303 -9.62 -15.91 -23.81
N ALA A 304 -9.01 -17.10 -23.69
CA ALA A 304 -7.70 -17.24 -23.05
C ALA A 304 -6.59 -16.46 -23.79
N LEU A 305 -6.59 -16.49 -25.14
CA LEU A 305 -5.64 -15.74 -25.95
C LEU A 305 -5.86 -14.24 -25.83
N ALA A 306 -7.13 -13.80 -25.77
CA ALA A 306 -7.47 -12.40 -25.53
C ALA A 306 -6.94 -11.90 -24.18
N VAL A 307 -7.17 -12.65 -23.09
CA VAL A 307 -6.66 -12.32 -21.75
C VAL A 307 -5.13 -12.28 -21.74
N PHE A 308 -4.48 -13.25 -22.37
CA PHE A 308 -3.02 -13.29 -22.47
C PHE A 308 -2.46 -12.07 -23.22
N SER A 309 -3.08 -11.70 -24.35
CA SER A 309 -2.68 -10.53 -25.14
C SER A 309 -2.82 -9.22 -24.37
N LEU A 310 -3.90 -9.05 -23.60
CA LEU A 310 -4.13 -7.86 -22.75
C LEU A 310 -3.08 -7.75 -21.64
N TYR A 311 -2.69 -8.88 -21.05
CA TYR A 311 -1.65 -8.89 -20.03
C TYR A 311 -0.28 -8.50 -20.60
N LEU A 312 0.08 -9.06 -21.77
CA LEU A 312 1.32 -8.72 -22.47
C LEU A 312 1.34 -7.25 -22.89
N LEU A 313 0.22 -6.74 -23.43
CA LEU A 313 0.04 -5.33 -23.76
C LEU A 313 0.23 -4.43 -22.53
N GLY A 314 -0.28 -4.84 -21.36
CA GLY A 314 -0.07 -4.12 -20.10
C GLY A 314 1.41 -3.99 -19.75
N ILE A 315 2.18 -5.08 -19.82
CA ILE A 315 3.63 -5.05 -19.56
C ILE A 315 4.35 -4.14 -20.56
N VAL A 316 4.01 -4.24 -21.85
CA VAL A 316 4.59 -3.40 -22.90
C VAL A 316 4.27 -1.91 -22.64
N MET A 317 3.02 -1.58 -22.33
CA MET A 317 2.62 -0.20 -22.02
C MET A 317 3.29 0.33 -20.76
N ALA A 318 3.52 -0.51 -19.73
CA ALA A 318 4.30 -0.13 -18.56
C ALA A 318 5.72 0.27 -18.95
N ILE A 319 6.40 -0.58 -19.74
CA ILE A 319 7.77 -0.34 -20.23
C ILE A 319 7.83 0.92 -21.10
N LEU A 320 6.89 1.08 -22.04
CA LEU A 320 6.81 2.26 -22.91
C LEU A 320 6.59 3.54 -22.10
N THR A 321 5.73 3.50 -21.08
CA THR A 321 5.50 4.64 -20.19
C THR A 321 6.77 5.00 -19.43
N GLY A 322 7.49 4.02 -18.88
CA GLY A 322 8.78 4.25 -18.22
C GLY A 322 9.82 4.88 -19.15
N LEU A 323 9.97 4.34 -20.37
CA LEU A 323 10.90 4.85 -21.38
C LEU A 323 10.51 6.26 -21.88
N MET A 324 9.23 6.52 -22.10
CA MET A 324 8.73 7.84 -22.49
C MET A 324 9.03 8.87 -21.40
N LEU A 325 8.73 8.54 -20.13
CA LEU A 325 8.98 9.43 -18.99
C LEU A 325 10.47 9.71 -18.79
N LYS A 326 11.33 8.70 -19.01
CA LYS A 326 12.79 8.82 -18.99
C LYS A 326 13.32 9.84 -20.00
N HIS A 327 12.77 9.87 -21.21
CA HIS A 327 13.27 10.73 -22.29
C HIS A 327 12.61 12.11 -22.35
N THR A 328 11.35 12.24 -21.90
CA THR A 328 10.56 13.47 -22.03
C THR A 328 10.60 14.35 -20.79
N ILE A 329 10.01 13.90 -19.67
CA ILE A 329 9.62 14.78 -18.54
C ILE A 329 10.58 14.70 -17.35
N MET A 330 11.28 13.57 -17.18
CA MET A 330 12.17 13.34 -16.05
C MET A 330 13.53 12.88 -16.56
N ARG A 331 14.34 13.83 -17.07
CA ARG A 331 15.71 13.59 -17.52
C ARG A 331 16.66 13.50 -16.32
N GLY A 332 17.61 12.56 -16.36
CA GLY A 332 18.59 12.32 -15.30
C GLY A 332 19.14 10.90 -15.34
N GLU A 333 20.35 10.69 -14.82
CA GLU A 333 20.94 9.36 -14.67
C GLU A 333 20.25 8.60 -13.52
N ALA A 334 20.30 7.27 -13.53
CA ALA A 334 19.80 6.48 -12.41
C ALA A 334 20.73 6.67 -11.21
N SER A 335 20.17 6.84 -10.01
CA SER A 335 20.99 6.96 -8.79
C SER A 335 21.88 5.72 -8.64
N PRO A 336 23.18 5.87 -8.29
CA PRO A 336 24.06 4.73 -8.04
C PRO A 336 23.41 3.77 -7.05
N PHE A 337 23.19 2.53 -7.50
CA PHE A 337 22.56 1.52 -6.66
C PHE A 337 23.58 0.95 -5.67
N VAL A 338 23.74 1.62 -4.54
CA VAL A 338 24.48 1.08 -3.38
C VAL A 338 23.44 0.56 -2.39
N MET A 339 23.42 -0.76 -2.19
CA MET A 339 22.55 -1.41 -1.23
C MET A 339 23.37 -2.38 -0.38
N GLU A 340 23.40 -2.15 0.92
CA GLU A 340 23.90 -3.13 1.88
C GLU A 340 22.92 -4.32 1.91
N LEU A 341 23.42 -5.53 1.62
CA LEU A 341 22.62 -6.74 1.63
C LEU A 341 22.37 -7.19 3.08
N PRO A 342 21.13 -7.13 3.60
CA PRO A 342 20.85 -7.52 4.99
C PRO A 342 21.04 -9.03 5.17
N VAL A 343 21.37 -9.53 6.36
CA VAL A 343 21.50 -10.99 6.59
C VAL A 343 20.12 -11.68 6.49
N TYR A 344 20.06 -12.93 5.99
CA TYR A 344 18.83 -13.71 6.02
C TYR A 344 18.38 -13.91 7.47
N HIS A 345 17.11 -13.59 7.73
CA HIS A 345 16.50 -13.80 9.04
C HIS A 345 15.16 -14.51 8.88
N VAL A 346 14.82 -15.33 9.88
CA VAL A 346 13.52 -16.00 9.91
C VAL A 346 12.50 -14.97 10.40
N PRO A 347 11.46 -14.65 9.62
CA PRO A 347 10.49 -13.62 9.98
C PRO A 347 9.66 -14.07 11.19
N HIS A 348 9.35 -13.14 12.09
CA HIS A 348 8.62 -13.45 13.32
C HIS A 348 7.11 -13.42 13.07
N ILE A 349 6.39 -14.50 13.40
CA ILE A 349 4.93 -14.62 13.13
C ILE A 349 4.15 -13.44 13.73
N LYS A 350 4.45 -13.02 14.98
CA LYS A 350 3.83 -11.82 15.57
C LYS A 350 4.06 -10.54 14.74
N SER A 351 5.28 -10.30 14.25
CA SER A 351 5.58 -9.14 13.39
C SER A 351 4.76 -9.22 12.11
N LEU A 352 4.79 -10.38 11.45
CA LEU A 352 4.04 -10.64 10.22
C LEU A 352 2.55 -10.35 10.39
N VAL A 353 1.92 -10.90 11.44
CA VAL A 353 0.49 -10.70 11.69
C VAL A 353 0.17 -9.24 12.01
N ILE A 354 0.99 -8.57 12.84
CA ILE A 354 0.77 -7.16 13.19
C ILE A 354 0.89 -6.26 11.95
N GLN A 355 1.96 -6.42 11.15
CA GLN A 355 2.17 -5.64 9.93
C GLN A 355 1.03 -5.88 8.92
N THR A 356 0.68 -7.16 8.71
CA THR A 356 -0.42 -7.56 7.81
C THR A 356 -1.73 -6.93 8.27
N TRP A 357 -2.05 -7.01 9.56
CA TRP A 357 -3.27 -6.45 10.13
C TRP A 357 -3.33 -4.92 9.98
N GLN A 358 -2.23 -4.22 10.24
CA GLN A 358 -2.16 -2.76 10.09
C GLN A 358 -2.37 -2.33 8.63
N ARG A 359 -1.71 -3.01 7.68
CA ARG A 359 -1.86 -2.76 6.24
C ARG A 359 -3.29 -3.08 5.77
N LEU A 360 -3.84 -4.22 6.20
CA LEU A 360 -5.20 -4.65 5.87
C LEU A 360 -6.27 -3.71 6.44
N LYS A 361 -6.17 -3.34 7.72
CA LYS A 361 -7.07 -2.35 8.35
C LYS A 361 -7.02 -1.01 7.61
N GLY A 362 -5.82 -0.57 7.26
CA GLY A 362 -5.61 0.65 6.48
C GLY A 362 -6.28 0.62 5.11
N PHE A 363 -6.31 -0.55 4.45
CA PHE A 363 -7.03 -0.77 3.20
C PHE A 363 -8.55 -0.78 3.42
N VAL A 364 -9.06 -1.59 4.35
CA VAL A 364 -10.50 -1.75 4.61
C VAL A 364 -11.16 -0.42 4.98
N LEU A 365 -10.54 0.38 5.85
CA LEU A 365 -11.11 1.66 6.27
C LEU A 365 -11.07 2.74 5.18
N ARG A 366 -9.97 2.82 4.41
CA ARG A 366 -9.81 3.86 3.39
C ARG A 366 -10.58 3.52 2.11
N ALA A 367 -10.36 2.33 1.56
CA ALA A 367 -11.05 1.88 0.34
C ALA A 367 -12.53 1.62 0.62
N GLY A 368 -12.85 0.96 1.74
CA GLY A 368 -14.23 0.64 2.11
C GLY A 368 -15.10 1.88 2.29
N LYS A 369 -14.59 2.96 2.90
CA LYS A 369 -15.34 4.22 3.02
C LYS A 369 -15.73 4.79 1.66
N VAL A 370 -14.80 4.82 0.70
CA VAL A 370 -15.06 5.33 -0.65
C VAL A 370 -16.06 4.44 -1.39
N ILE A 371 -15.89 3.11 -1.32
CA ILE A 371 -16.76 2.15 -2.01
C ILE A 371 -18.19 2.21 -1.46
N VAL A 372 -18.36 2.26 -0.14
CA VAL A 372 -19.68 2.37 0.48
C VAL A 372 -20.36 3.68 0.09
N ILE A 373 -19.65 4.81 0.09
CA ILE A 373 -20.22 6.09 -0.35
C ILE A 373 -20.70 6.00 -1.81
N VAL A 374 -19.85 5.50 -2.71
CA VAL A 374 -20.20 5.33 -4.14
C VAL A 374 -21.39 4.38 -4.29
N SER A 375 -21.43 3.27 -3.55
CA SER A 375 -22.54 2.31 -3.57
C SER A 375 -23.86 2.93 -3.10
N ILE A 376 -23.83 3.74 -2.05
CA ILE A 376 -25.01 4.50 -1.57
C ILE A 376 -25.48 5.47 -2.67
N PHE A 377 -24.59 6.22 -3.29
CA PHE A 377 -24.94 7.14 -4.38
C PHE A 377 -25.52 6.41 -5.60
N LEU A 378 -24.89 5.31 -6.03
CA LEU A 378 -25.40 4.49 -7.13
C LEU A 378 -26.77 3.89 -6.80
N SER A 379 -26.95 3.38 -5.58
CA SER A 379 -28.23 2.85 -5.13
C SER A 379 -29.30 3.94 -5.05
N ALA A 380 -28.96 5.17 -4.67
CA ALA A 380 -29.90 6.29 -4.63
C ALA A 380 -30.35 6.65 -6.04
N LEU A 381 -29.39 6.82 -6.96
CA LEU A 381 -29.66 7.15 -8.36
C LEU A 381 -30.41 6.02 -9.08
N ASN A 382 -30.23 4.78 -8.65
CA ASN A 382 -30.95 3.63 -9.19
C ASN A 382 -32.42 3.58 -8.71
N SER A 383 -32.68 3.95 -7.45
CA SER A 383 -34.03 3.89 -6.85
C SER A 383 -34.93 5.09 -7.16
N PHE A 384 -34.37 6.23 -7.58
CA PHE A 384 -35.10 7.46 -7.87
C PHE A 384 -35.04 7.87 -9.34
N SER A 385 -36.11 8.47 -9.85
CA SER A 385 -36.12 9.19 -11.14
C SER A 385 -35.60 10.61 -10.96
N LEU A 386 -35.22 11.27 -12.06
CA LEU A 386 -34.86 12.70 -12.08
C LEU A 386 -35.96 13.62 -11.53
N ASN A 387 -37.21 13.16 -11.52
CA ASN A 387 -38.38 13.89 -10.99
C ASN A 387 -38.68 13.55 -9.51
N GLY A 388 -37.79 12.83 -8.81
CA GLY A 388 -37.93 12.48 -7.40
C GLY A 388 -38.97 11.38 -7.10
N LYS A 389 -39.59 10.77 -8.13
CA LYS A 389 -40.50 9.63 -7.96
C LYS A 389 -39.72 8.32 -7.89
N LEU A 390 -40.22 7.40 -7.06
CA LEU A 390 -39.77 6.01 -7.03
C LEU A 390 -40.03 5.34 -8.38
N VAL A 391 -39.04 4.57 -8.85
CA VAL A 391 -39.05 4.02 -10.20
C VAL A 391 -39.17 2.50 -10.16
N ASP A 392 -40.15 1.96 -10.87
CA ASP A 392 -40.35 0.52 -11.04
C ASP A 392 -39.51 -0.09 -12.19
N ASN A 393 -39.07 0.75 -13.14
CA ASN A 393 -38.28 0.40 -14.33
C ASN A 393 -36.84 0.94 -14.26
N ILE A 394 -35.83 0.08 -14.36
CA ILE A 394 -34.44 0.52 -14.14
C ILE A 394 -33.95 1.50 -15.23
N ASN A 395 -34.57 1.43 -16.42
CA ASN A 395 -34.30 2.30 -17.55
C ASN A 395 -34.82 3.74 -17.39
N ASP A 396 -35.74 3.98 -16.45
CA ASP A 396 -36.28 5.32 -16.14
C ASP A 396 -35.63 5.92 -14.88
N SER A 397 -34.61 5.24 -14.34
CA SER A 397 -33.86 5.73 -13.18
C SER A 397 -33.06 7.00 -13.51
N ALA A 398 -32.80 7.81 -12.49
CA ALA A 398 -31.91 8.95 -12.61
C ALA A 398 -30.52 8.51 -13.06
N LEU A 399 -30.07 7.33 -12.62
CA LEU A 399 -28.83 6.71 -13.06
C LEU A 399 -28.80 6.47 -14.57
N ALA A 400 -29.85 5.86 -15.14
CA ALA A 400 -29.96 5.62 -16.58
C ALA A 400 -29.98 6.92 -17.38
N SER A 401 -30.73 7.92 -16.89
CA SER A 401 -30.87 9.21 -17.55
C SER A 401 -29.57 10.01 -17.57
N VAL A 402 -28.86 10.10 -16.44
CA VAL A 402 -27.54 10.77 -16.35
C VAL A 402 -26.50 10.00 -17.18
N SER A 403 -26.54 8.67 -17.17
CA SER A 403 -25.59 7.85 -17.92
C SER A 403 -25.75 8.02 -19.42
N ARG A 404 -26.98 8.06 -19.93
CA ARG A 404 -27.28 8.30 -21.37
C ARG A 404 -26.77 9.66 -21.86
N VAL A 405 -26.67 10.67 -21.00
CA VAL A 405 -26.06 11.97 -21.35
C VAL A 405 -24.55 11.84 -21.54
N ILE A 406 -23.89 10.95 -20.80
CA ILE A 406 -22.44 10.72 -20.87
C ILE A 406 -22.08 9.68 -21.95
N THR A 407 -22.98 8.76 -22.28
CA THR A 407 -22.77 7.68 -23.28
C THR A 407 -22.25 8.16 -24.65
N PRO A 408 -22.64 9.32 -25.21
CA PRO A 408 -22.10 9.81 -26.48
C PRO A 408 -20.57 9.97 -26.48
N LEU A 409 -19.97 10.27 -25.32
CA LEU A 409 -18.50 10.36 -25.17
C LEU A 409 -17.82 9.00 -25.38
N PHE A 410 -18.52 7.90 -25.09
CA PHE A 410 -18.02 6.53 -25.20
C PHE A 410 -18.43 5.81 -26.49
N LYS A 411 -19.23 6.47 -27.35
CA LYS A 411 -19.57 6.00 -28.70
C LYS A 411 -18.34 5.65 -29.56
N PRO A 412 -17.20 6.39 -29.51
CA PRO A 412 -15.98 6.02 -30.25
C PRO A 412 -15.35 4.69 -29.82
N ILE A 413 -15.63 4.25 -28.59
CA ILE A 413 -15.13 2.99 -28.01
C ILE A 413 -16.14 1.84 -28.25
N GLY A 414 -17.29 2.11 -28.89
CA GLY A 414 -18.32 1.11 -29.24
C GLY A 414 -19.45 0.98 -28.22
N VAL A 415 -19.60 1.93 -27.27
CA VAL A 415 -20.73 1.93 -26.33
C VAL A 415 -21.94 2.64 -26.97
N HIS A 416 -23.03 1.90 -27.15
CA HIS A 416 -24.29 2.42 -27.69
C HIS A 416 -25.24 2.91 -26.58
N GLU A 417 -26.18 3.81 -26.91
CA GLU A 417 -27.13 4.41 -25.95
C GLU A 417 -28.04 3.39 -25.25
N ASP A 418 -28.30 2.25 -25.92
CA ASP A 418 -29.07 1.13 -25.36
C ASP A 418 -28.30 0.37 -24.27
N ASN A 419 -26.97 0.52 -24.20
CA ASN A 419 -26.10 -0.09 -23.19
C ASN A 419 -25.51 0.97 -22.25
N TRP A 420 -26.38 1.75 -21.64
CA TRP A 420 -26.01 2.74 -20.63
C TRP A 420 -25.36 2.09 -19.39
N GLN A 421 -25.67 0.82 -19.11
CA GLN A 421 -25.09 -0.01 -18.04
C GLN A 421 -23.57 -0.11 -18.20
N ALA A 422 -23.06 -0.27 -19.43
CA ALA A 422 -21.63 -0.25 -19.72
C ALA A 422 -20.98 1.11 -19.43
N THR A 423 -21.70 2.22 -19.65
CA THR A 423 -21.22 3.58 -19.31
C THR A 423 -21.11 3.74 -17.79
N VAL A 424 -22.09 3.26 -17.02
CA VAL A 424 -22.03 3.23 -15.55
C VAL A 424 -20.86 2.37 -15.08
N GLY A 425 -20.69 1.17 -15.65
CA GLY A 425 -19.57 0.28 -15.34
C GLY A 425 -18.20 0.89 -15.63
N LEU A 426 -18.08 1.67 -16.72
CA LEU A 426 -16.84 2.37 -17.05
C LEU A 426 -16.53 3.48 -16.03
N PHE A 427 -17.55 4.26 -15.67
CA PHE A 427 -17.41 5.34 -14.70
C PHE A 427 -17.10 4.83 -13.29
N THR A 428 -17.80 3.78 -12.84
CA THR A 428 -17.51 3.14 -11.55
C THR A 428 -16.15 2.48 -11.56
N GLY A 429 -15.72 1.93 -12.70
CA GLY A 429 -14.38 1.37 -12.88
C GLY A 429 -13.24 2.38 -12.83
N ALA A 430 -13.49 3.62 -13.27
CA ALA A 430 -12.52 4.70 -13.12
C ALA A 430 -12.25 5.02 -11.63
N MET A 431 -13.29 4.96 -10.80
CA MET A 431 -13.19 5.20 -9.35
C MET A 431 -12.65 3.97 -8.59
N ALA A 432 -13.19 2.80 -8.89
CA ALA A 432 -12.84 1.54 -8.25
C ALA A 432 -12.92 0.38 -9.26
N LYS A 433 -11.78 0.04 -9.86
CA LYS A 433 -11.68 -1.01 -10.89
C LYS A 433 -12.26 -2.36 -10.47
N GLU A 434 -12.21 -2.69 -9.18
CA GLU A 434 -12.69 -3.98 -8.65
C GLU A 434 -14.21 -4.06 -8.52
N VAL A 435 -14.90 -2.91 -8.51
CA VAL A 435 -16.35 -2.82 -8.33
C VAL A 435 -17.08 -2.98 -9.67
N VAL A 436 -16.38 -2.89 -10.80
CA VAL A 436 -16.96 -2.96 -12.16
C VAL A 436 -17.80 -4.21 -12.36
N VAL A 437 -17.28 -5.40 -12.01
CA VAL A 437 -18.01 -6.66 -12.18
C VAL A 437 -19.25 -6.68 -11.30
N GLY A 438 -19.13 -6.24 -10.04
CA GLY A 438 -20.26 -6.17 -9.12
C GLY A 438 -21.35 -5.22 -9.61
N THR A 439 -20.98 -4.02 -10.07
CA THR A 439 -21.92 -3.05 -10.64
C THR A 439 -22.61 -3.60 -11.89
N LEU A 440 -21.84 -4.13 -12.84
CA LEU A 440 -22.40 -4.69 -14.07
C LEU A 440 -23.30 -5.88 -13.79
N ASN A 441 -22.89 -6.80 -12.90
CA ASN A 441 -23.69 -7.95 -12.53
C ASN A 441 -25.04 -7.53 -11.93
N THR A 442 -25.05 -6.54 -11.04
CA THR A 442 -26.30 -6.02 -10.44
C THR A 442 -27.19 -5.37 -11.50
N LEU A 443 -26.63 -4.53 -12.37
CA LEU A 443 -27.40 -3.81 -13.40
C LEU A 443 -27.98 -4.77 -14.45
N TYR A 444 -27.16 -5.67 -15.01
CA TYR A 444 -27.62 -6.63 -16.02
C TYR A 444 -28.53 -7.72 -15.43
N THR A 445 -28.33 -8.12 -14.17
CA THR A 445 -29.25 -9.06 -13.50
C THR A 445 -30.60 -8.41 -13.24
N ALA A 446 -30.63 -7.14 -12.80
CA ALA A 446 -31.86 -6.40 -12.60
C ALA A 446 -32.65 -6.22 -13.92
N GLU A 447 -31.95 -5.91 -15.01
CA GLU A 447 -32.54 -5.86 -16.36
C GLU A 447 -33.07 -7.24 -16.79
N ASN A 448 -32.31 -8.32 -16.61
CA ASN A 448 -32.76 -9.67 -16.94
C ASN A 448 -33.99 -10.11 -16.13
N ILE A 449 -34.06 -9.75 -14.84
CA ILE A 449 -35.24 -10.02 -14.00
C ILE A 449 -36.44 -9.23 -14.50
N GLN A 450 -36.25 -7.97 -14.90
CA GLN A 450 -37.30 -7.14 -15.51
C GLN A 450 -37.76 -7.70 -16.85
N THR A 451 -36.85 -8.06 -17.75
CA THR A 451 -37.16 -8.70 -19.03
C THR A 451 -37.93 -10.01 -18.82
N LYS A 452 -37.53 -10.85 -17.86
CA LYS A 452 -38.28 -12.06 -17.50
C LYS A 452 -39.66 -11.75 -16.91
N ARG A 453 -39.83 -10.68 -16.11
CA ARG A 453 -41.14 -10.23 -15.61
C ARG A 453 -42.02 -9.66 -16.73
N LEU A 454 -41.44 -8.91 -17.67
CA LEU A 454 -42.11 -8.35 -18.84
C LEU A 454 -42.53 -9.43 -19.84
N ILE A 455 -41.80 -10.54 -19.96
CA ILE A 455 -42.18 -11.69 -20.79
C ILE A 455 -43.22 -12.56 -20.06
N ARG A 456 -43.10 -12.73 -18.74
CA ARG A 456 -44.07 -13.51 -17.93
C ARG A 456 -45.43 -12.85 -17.77
N ARG A 457 -45.53 -11.51 -17.73
CA ARG A 457 -46.82 -10.78 -17.65
C ARG A 457 -47.76 -11.08 -18.83
N PRO A 458 -47.32 -10.99 -20.11
CA PRO A 458 -48.12 -11.38 -21.27
C PRO A 458 -48.38 -12.88 -21.34
N LEU A 459 -47.45 -13.74 -20.92
CA LEU A 459 -47.67 -15.19 -20.86
C LEU A 459 -48.70 -15.58 -19.80
N ALA A 460 -48.67 -14.95 -18.62
CA ALA A 460 -49.66 -15.15 -17.57
C ALA A 460 -51.04 -14.60 -17.97
N SER A 461 -51.10 -13.44 -18.64
CA SER A 461 -52.37 -12.92 -19.18
C SER A 461 -52.89 -13.78 -20.34
N ALA A 462 -52.03 -14.26 -21.24
CA ALA A 462 -52.40 -15.18 -22.32
C ALA A 462 -52.89 -16.54 -21.79
N MET A 463 -52.26 -17.08 -20.74
CA MET A 463 -52.70 -18.31 -20.07
C MET A 463 -54.00 -18.12 -19.29
N SER A 464 -54.25 -16.94 -18.71
CA SER A 464 -55.54 -16.61 -18.07
C SER A 464 -56.69 -16.50 -19.07
N CYS A 465 -56.39 -16.10 -20.32
CA CYS A 465 -57.34 -16.05 -21.42
C CYS A 465 -57.68 -17.43 -22.00
N TRP A 466 -56.90 -18.47 -21.66
CA TRP A 466 -57.06 -19.85 -22.11
C TRP A 466 -57.72 -20.79 -21.07
N ARG A 467 -58.23 -20.27 -19.93
CA ARG A 467 -59.06 -21.09 -19.03
C ARG A 467 -60.45 -21.29 -19.65
N PRO A 468 -60.86 -22.53 -20.00
CA PRO A 468 -62.23 -22.76 -20.44
C PRO A 468 -63.18 -22.51 -19.26
N ARG A 469 -64.22 -21.71 -19.49
CA ARG A 469 -65.38 -21.56 -18.60
C ARG A 469 -66.02 -22.94 -18.40
N MET A 470 -65.62 -23.67 -17.36
CA MET A 470 -66.42 -24.78 -16.85
C MET A 470 -67.69 -24.21 -16.21
N LYS A 471 -68.83 -24.50 -16.83
CA LYS A 471 -70.16 -24.28 -16.25
C LYS A 471 -70.27 -25.03 -14.92
N PRO A 472 -70.89 -24.44 -13.87
CA PRO A 472 -71.26 -25.21 -12.70
C PRO A 472 -72.48 -26.08 -13.06
N GLY A 473 -72.25 -27.39 -13.21
CA GLY A 473 -73.29 -28.41 -13.35
C GLY A 473 -73.66 -28.99 -11.99
N ARG A 474 -74.97 -29.15 -11.77
CA ARG A 474 -75.68 -29.50 -10.53
C ARG A 474 -75.47 -30.95 -10.09
N ALA A 475 -75.61 -31.11 -8.75
CA ALA A 475 -75.99 -32.29 -7.95
C ALA A 475 -75.04 -33.49 -7.95
#